data_AF-A0A959I7Y4-F1
#
_entry.id   AF-A0A959I7Y4-F1
#
_cell.length_a   1.000
_cell.length_b   1.000
_cell.length_c   1.000
_cell.angle_alpha   90.00
_cell.angle_beta   90.00
_cell.angle_gamma   90.00
#
_symmetry.space_group_name_H-M   'P 1'
#
loop_
_entity.id
_entity.type
_entity.pdbx_description
1 polymer ?
#
loop_
_entity_poly.entity_id
_entity_poly.type
_entity_poly.pdbx_seq_one_letter_code
_entity_poly.pdbx_strand_id
1 'polypeptide(L)' 'AQESENGYYYFYCGDRQGRMLLRSKAYQARATTLSRMKTALRLAGHAEHYTAKKKGKKHYFQLVNRSGQEMA' A
#
# COMPACT_ATOMS: atom_id res chain seq x y z
N ALA A 1 2.46 9.97 4.85
CA ALA A 1 1.69 10.26 3.62
C ALA A 1 2.39 11.38 2.88
N GLN A 2 2.65 11.18 1.58
CA GLN A 2 3.29 12.14 0.69
C GLN A 2 2.24 12.66 -0.29
N GLU A 3 2.34 13.94 -0.64
CA GLU A 3 1.53 14.59 -1.67
C GLU A 3 2.28 14.56 -3.01
N SER A 4 1.58 14.29 -4.10
CA SER A 4 2.09 14.41 -5.46
C SER A 4 1.78 15.79 -6.02
N GLU A 5 2.47 16.19 -7.08
CA GLU A 5 2.27 17.47 -7.79
C GLU A 5 0.82 17.67 -8.26
N ASN A 6 0.06 16.58 -8.42
CA ASN A 6 -1.34 16.61 -8.87
C ASN A 6 -2.35 16.68 -7.69
N GLY A 7 -1.90 16.94 -6.47
CA GLY A 7 -2.76 17.03 -5.27
C GLY A 7 -3.24 15.67 -4.74
N TYR A 8 -2.61 14.56 -5.15
CA TYR A 8 -2.94 13.23 -4.64
C TYR A 8 -1.97 12.79 -3.55
N TYR A 9 -2.47 12.00 -2.61
CA TYR A 9 -1.72 11.50 -1.46
C TYR A 9 -1.46 10.01 -1.59
N TYR A 10 -0.24 9.58 -1.29
CA TYR A 10 0.15 8.17 -1.25
C TYR A 10 1.09 7.88 -0.08
N PHE A 11 1.38 6.60 0.18
CA PHE A 11 2.42 6.18 1.10
C PHE A 11 3.22 5.02 0.52
N TYR A 12 4.44 4.84 1.00
CA TYR A 12 5.24 3.65 0.75
C TYR A 12 5.77 3.11 2.08
N CYS A 13 5.99 1.80 2.14
CA CYS A 13 6.70 1.15 3.25
C CYS A 13 8.01 0.61 2.70
N GLY A 14 9.12 0.96 3.34
CA GLY A 14 10.45 0.46 3.00
C GLY A 14 11.02 -0.45 4.08
N ASP A 15 12.04 -1.22 3.72
CA ASP A 15 12.89 -1.87 4.71
C ASP A 15 13.87 -0.89 5.38
N ARG A 16 14.70 -1.39 6.29
CA ARG A 16 15.70 -0.57 7.00
C ARG A 16 16.76 0.07 6.08
N GLN A 17 16.91 -0.44 4.86
CA GLN A 17 17.85 0.06 3.86
C GLN A 17 17.16 1.05 2.89
N GLY A 18 15.88 1.35 3.11
CA GLY A 18 15.10 2.23 2.26
C GLY A 18 14.56 1.57 0.99
N ARG A 19 14.70 0.24 0.83
CA ARG A 19 14.12 -0.47 -0.32
C ARG A 19 12.61 -0.51 -0.16
N MET A 20 11.89 0.00 -1.15
CA MET A 20 10.43 0.02 -1.16
C MET A 20 9.86 -1.39 -1.29
N LEU A 21 9.05 -1.79 -0.31
CA LEU A 21 8.37 -3.09 -0.27
C LEU A 21 6.90 -2.97 -0.65
N LEU A 22 6.24 -1.89 -0.24
CA LEU A 22 4.82 -1.64 -0.50
C LEU A 22 4.62 -0.20 -0.93
N ARG A 23 3.66 0.03 -1.83
CA ARG A 23 3.28 1.36 -2.29
C ARG A 23 1.78 1.43 -2.49
N SER A 24 1.14 2.35 -1.78
CA SER A 24 -0.28 2.58 -1.96
C SER A 24 -0.59 3.18 -3.33
N LYS A 25 -1.84 2.99 -3.77
CA LYS A 25 -2.40 3.85 -4.81
C LYS A 25 -2.45 5.32 -4.35
N ALA A 26 -2.66 6.21 -5.32
CA ALA A 26 -2.93 7.61 -5.08
C ALA A 26 -4.37 7.80 -4.57
N TYR A 27 -4.56 8.63 -3.55
CA TYR A 27 -5.87 9.01 -3.00
C TYR A 27 -6.02 10.54 -3.03
N GLN A 28 -7.22 11.05 -3.20
CA GLN A 28 -7.45 12.50 -3.24
C GLN A 28 -7.36 13.18 -1.87
N ALA A 29 -7.62 12.44 -0.79
CA ALA A 29 -7.67 12.99 0.56
C ALA A 29 -6.55 12.45 1.46
N ARG A 30 -5.81 13.37 2.09
CA ARG A 30 -4.76 13.03 3.07
C ARG A 30 -5.28 12.16 4.21
N ALA A 31 -6.48 12.45 4.71
CA ALA A 31 -7.12 11.69 5.78
C ALA A 31 -7.35 10.22 5.38
N THR A 32 -7.80 9.98 4.14
CA THR A 32 -7.96 8.63 3.59
C THR A 32 -6.61 7.93 3.52
N THR A 33 -5.57 8.59 2.99
CA THR A 33 -4.23 8.00 2.91
C THR A 33 -3.68 7.63 4.28
N LEU A 34 -3.89 8.47 5.30
CA LEU A 34 -3.46 8.16 6.68
C LEU A 34 -4.20 6.96 7.27
N SER A 35 -5.52 6.87 7.06
CA SER A 35 -6.32 5.72 7.50
C SER A 35 -5.87 4.41 6.82
N ARG A 36 -5.61 4.48 5.51
CA ARG A 36 -5.09 3.35 4.73
C ARG A 36 -3.69 2.96 5.16
N MET A 37 -2.81 3.92 5.43
CA MET A 37 -1.45 3.68 5.93
C MET A 37 -1.48 2.97 7.29
N LYS A 38 -2.29 3.43 8.24
CA LYS A 38 -2.47 2.77 9.55
C LYS A 38 -2.96 1.34 9.39
N THR A 39 -3.92 1.12 8.49
CA THR A 39 -4.44 -0.21 8.19
C THR A 39 -3.35 -1.09 7.56
N ALA A 40 -2.62 -0.58 6.57
CA ALA A 40 -1.54 -1.31 5.91
C ALA A 40 -0.46 -1.73 6.91
N LEU A 41 0.00 -0.82 7.79
CA LEU A 41 0.99 -1.13 8.82
C LEU A 41 0.52 -2.24 9.77
N ARG A 42 -0.75 -2.23 10.16
CA ARG A 42 -1.32 -3.28 11.01
C ARG A 42 -1.38 -4.63 10.31
N LEU A 43 -1.68 -4.65 9.01
CA LEU A 43 -1.85 -5.89 8.24
C LEU A 43 -0.54 -6.43 7.66
N ALA A 44 0.48 -5.59 7.46
CA ALA A 44 1.71 -5.95 6.78
C ALA A 44 2.49 -7.10 7.46
N GLY A 45 2.30 -7.30 8.76
CA GLY A 45 2.89 -8.41 9.52
C GLY A 45 2.18 -9.76 9.33
N HIS A 46 1.06 -9.81 8.62
CA HIS A 46 0.21 -11.00 8.50
C HIS A 46 0.17 -11.49 7.04
N ALA A 47 0.82 -12.63 6.77
CA ALA A 47 0.97 -13.18 5.42
C ALA A 47 -0.38 -13.44 4.71
N GLU A 48 -1.43 -13.78 5.46
CA GLU A 48 -2.80 -14.01 4.96
C GLU A 48 -3.43 -12.81 4.24
N HIS A 49 -2.91 -11.60 4.51
CA HIS A 49 -3.39 -10.38 3.88
C HIS A 49 -2.71 -10.08 2.54
N TYR A 50 -1.74 -10.89 2.10
CA TYR A 50 -1.08 -10.72 0.82
C TYR A 50 -1.70 -11.62 -0.24
N THR A 51 -2.13 -11.00 -1.33
CA THR A 51 -2.59 -11.71 -2.53
C THR A 51 -1.54 -11.59 -3.64
N ALA A 52 -1.06 -12.72 -4.14
CA ALA A 52 -0.16 -12.74 -5.29
C ALA A 52 -0.90 -12.29 -6.57
N LYS A 53 -0.26 -11.41 -7.34
CA LYS A 53 -0.77 -10.88 -8.60
C LYS A 53 0.28 -10.98 -9.69
N LYS A 54 -0.20 -11.10 -10.91
CA LYS A 54 0.63 -11.15 -12.13
C LYS A 54 0.12 -10.10 -13.10
N LYS A 55 1.02 -9.23 -13.57
CA LYS A 55 0.76 -8.26 -14.64
C LYS A 55 1.80 -8.43 -15.74
N GLY A 56 1.42 -9.14 -16.80
CA GLY A 56 2.34 -9.56 -17.84
C GLY A 56 3.41 -10.52 -17.28
N LYS A 57 4.69 -10.14 -17.42
CA LYS A 57 5.83 -10.91 -16.88
C LYS A 57 6.16 -10.56 -15.41
N LYS A 58 5.53 -9.53 -14.83
CA LYS A 58 5.81 -9.05 -13.48
C LYS A 58 4.92 -9.76 -12.46
N HIS A 59 5.52 -10.19 -11.36
CA HIS A 59 4.83 -10.72 -10.19
C HIS A 59 4.95 -9.72 -9.05
N TYR A 60 3.87 -9.53 -8.31
CA TYR A 60 3.83 -8.64 -7.15
C TYR A 60 2.79 -9.14 -6.16
N PHE A 61 2.84 -8.63 -4.93
CA PHE A 61 1.83 -8.89 -3.92
C PHE A 61 1.01 -7.63 -3.69
N GLN A 62 -0.30 -7.81 -3.49
CA GLN A 62 -1.19 -6.76 -3.00
C GLN A 62 -1.55 -7.06 -1.55
N LEU A 63 -1.41 -6.07 -0.69
CA LEU A 63 -1.91 -6.11 0.67
C LEU A 63 -3.39 -5.73 0.67
N VAL A 64 -4.24 -6.66 1.09
CA VAL A 64 -5.70 -6.49 1.15
C VAL A 64 -6.22 -6.58 2.57
N ASN A 65 -7.28 -5.84 2.88
CA ASN A 65 -7.99 -6.01 4.15
C ASN A 65 -8.91 -7.25 4.10
N ARG A 66 -9.61 -7.55 5.21
CA ARG A 66 -10.56 -8.68 5.30
C ARG A 66 -11.72 -8.61 4.29
N SER A 67 -12.08 -7.41 3.81
CA SER A 67 -13.12 -7.22 2.80
C SER A 67 -12.57 -7.31 1.36
N GLY A 68 -11.31 -7.72 1.17
CA GLY A 68 -10.65 -7.80 -0.14
C GLY A 68 -10.25 -6.44 -0.74
N GLN A 69 -10.40 -5.35 0.02
CA GLN A 69 -10.02 -4.01 -0.44
C GLN A 69 -8.51 -3.84 -0.39
N GLU A 70 -7.92 -3.32 -1.47
CA GLU A 70 -6.50 -3.02 -1.59
C GLU A 70 -6.05 -1.86 -0.69
N MET A 71 -5.02 -2.12 0.10
CA MET A 71 -4.35 -1.15 0.97
C MET A 71 -3.03 -0.66 0.38
N ALA A 72 -2.21 -1.56 -0.16
CA ALA A 72 -0.89 -1.26 -0.75
C ALA A 72 -0.35 -2.40 -1.62
#